data_AF-A0A4D6HAA2-F1
#
_entry.id   AF-A0A4D6HAA2-F1
#
_cell.length_a   1.000
_cell.length_b   1.000
_cell.length_c   1.000
_cell.angle_alpha   90.00
_cell.angle_beta   90.00
_cell.angle_gamma   90.00
#
_symmetry.space_group_name_H-M   'P 1'
#
loop_
_entity.id
_entity.type
_entity.pdbx_description
1 polymer ?
#
loop_
_entity_poly.entity_id
_entity_poly.type
_entity_poly.pdbx_seq_one_letter_code
_entity_poly.pdbx_strand_id
1 'polypeptide(L)' 'MYETLSEIVPELLYAVLASALTLLGLFVENTGIQTLGSGDTTMGLWMTAVGIVALYAGFKLAREKVVPGLRAA' A
#
# COMPACT_ATOMS: atom_id res chain seq x y z
N MET A 1 -18.18 -17.74 -19.06
CA MET A 1 -16.71 -17.67 -18.91
C MET A 1 -16.19 -16.23 -19.02
N TYR A 2 -16.70 -15.38 -19.93
CA TYR A 2 -16.34 -13.96 -19.98
C TYR A 2 -16.81 -13.15 -18.76
N GLU A 3 -17.99 -13.46 -18.20
CA GLU A 3 -18.52 -12.81 -16.99
C GLU A 3 -17.56 -12.95 -15.78
N THR A 4 -16.98 -14.14 -15.60
CA THR A 4 -16.02 -14.42 -14.52
C THR A 4 -14.70 -13.66 -14.69
N LEU A 5 -14.22 -13.48 -15.92
CA LEU A 5 -13.01 -12.69 -16.17
C LEU A 5 -13.25 -11.19 -15.91
N SER A 6 -14.43 -10.67 -16.24
CA SER A 6 -14.78 -9.28 -15.92
C SER A 6 -14.95 -9.02 -14.43
N GLU A 7 -15.32 -10.02 -13.64
CA GLU A 7 -15.41 -9.91 -12.17
C GLU A 7 -14.04 -9.96 -11.48
N ILE A 8 -13.10 -10.78 -11.98
CA ILE A 8 -11.78 -10.97 -11.35
C ILE A 8 -10.81 -9.82 -11.64
N VAL A 9 -10.90 -9.18 -12.81
CA VAL A 9 -9.97 -8.09 -13.20
C VAL A 9 -9.94 -6.94 -12.18
N PRO A 10 -11.09 -6.38 -11.73
CA PRO A 10 -11.11 -5.35 -10.70
C PRO A 10 -10.45 -5.77 -9.38
N GLU A 11 -10.67 -7.01 -8.94
CA GLU A 11 -10.06 -7.53 -7.70
C GLU A 11 -8.54 -7.63 -7.80
N LEU A 12 -8.03 -8.13 -8.93
CA LEU A 12 -6.58 -8.16 -9.18
C LEU A 12 -5.98 -6.75 -9.21
N LEU A 13 -6.67 -5.77 -9.80
CA LEU A 13 -6.20 -4.39 -9.79
C LEU A 13 -6.12 -3.81 -8.37
N TYR A 14 -7.14 -4.06 -7.54
CA TYR A 14 -7.10 -3.66 -6.12
C TYR A 14 -6.01 -4.38 -5.33
N ALA A 15 -5.77 -5.67 -5.62
CA ALA A 15 -4.68 -6.42 -5.00
C ALA A 15 -3.32 -5.83 -5.35
N VAL A 16 -3.07 -5.57 -6.64
CA VAL A 16 -1.83 -4.94 -7.12
C VAL A 16 -1.65 -3.56 -6.50
N LEU A 17 -2.70 -2.75 -6.47
CA LEU A 17 -2.64 -1.41 -5.89
C LEU A 17 -2.35 -1.45 -4.38
N ALA A 18 -3.00 -2.37 -3.64
CA ALA A 18 -2.75 -2.55 -2.21
C ALA A 18 -1.30 -2.96 -1.96
N SER A 19 -0.79 -3.94 -2.70
CA SER A 19 0.61 -4.37 -2.61
C SER A 19 1.58 -3.25 -2.95
N ALA A 20 1.32 -2.48 -4.02
CA ALA A 20 2.15 -1.36 -4.41
C ALA A 20 2.21 -0.28 -3.31
N LEU A 21 1.07 0.11 -2.75
CA LEU A 21 1.00 1.08 -1.65
C LEU A 21 1.76 0.60 -0.42
N THR A 22 1.64 -0.67 -0.05
CA THR A 22 2.37 -1.23 1.09
C THR A 22 3.88 -1.25 0.85
N LEU A 23 4.34 -1.72 -0.31
CA LEU A 23 5.77 -1.77 -0.63
C LEU A 23 6.40 -0.37 -0.72
N LEU A 24 5.69 0.57 -1.36
CA LEU A 24 6.14 1.96 -1.42
C LEU A 24 6.15 2.61 -0.04
N GLY A 25 5.13 2.36 0.79
CA GLY A 25 5.06 2.84 2.16
C GLY A 25 6.26 2.38 3.00
N LEU A 26 6.59 1.08 2.96
CA LEU A 26 7.78 0.53 3.63
C LEU A 26 9.08 1.17 3.14
N PHE A 27 9.21 1.33 1.82
CA PHE A 27 10.40 1.93 1.22
C PHE A 27 10.59 3.39 1.66
N VAL A 28 9.52 4.18 1.63
CA VAL A 28 9.53 5.59 2.02
C VAL A 28 9.78 5.74 3.52
N GLU A 29 9.19 4.88 4.35
CA GLU A 29 9.42 4.87 5.80
C GLU A 29 10.90 4.56 6.13
N ASN A 30 11.48 3.53 5.52
CA ASN A 30 12.89 3.19 5.69
C ASN A 30 13.82 4.33 5.22
N THR A 31 13.44 5.05 4.16
CA THR A 31 14.19 6.22 3.70
C THR A 31 14.05 7.38 4.69
N GLY A 32 12.85 7.63 5.22
CA GLY A 32 12.62 8.66 6.23
C GLY A 32 13.42 8.45 7.51
N ILE A 33 13.52 7.21 7.99
CA ILE A 33 14.35 6.85 9.15
C ILE A 33 15.84 7.13 8.89
N GLN A 34 16.33 6.80 7.70
CA GLN A 34 17.72 7.10 7.32
C GLN A 34 17.98 8.61 7.24
N THR A 35 17.05 9.37 6.66
CA THR A 35 17.12 10.84 6.56
C THR A 35 17.08 11.52 7.93
N LEU A 36 16.30 10.98 8.88
CA LEU A 36 16.35 11.40 10.29
C LEU A 36 17.74 11.15 10.90
N GLY A 37 18.33 9.98 10.64
CA GLY A 37 19.67 9.63 11.08
C GLY A 37 20.78 10.49 10.47
N SER A 38 20.56 11.07 9.29
CA SER A 38 21.52 11.99 8.64
C SER A 38 21.41 13.44 9.12
N GLY A 39 20.44 13.75 10.00
CA GLY A 39 20.25 15.09 10.59
C GLY A 39 19.28 16.00 9.83
N ASP A 40 18.67 15.54 8.74
CA ASP A 40 17.59 16.29 8.06
C ASP A 40 16.23 15.89 8.67
N THR A 41 15.93 16.50 9.80
CA THR A 41 14.76 16.15 10.61
C THR A 41 13.44 16.46 9.90
N THR A 42 13.37 17.59 9.17
CA THR A 42 12.14 18.02 8.52
C THR A 42 11.76 17.06 7.40
N MET A 43 12.70 16.73 6.51
CA MET A 43 12.43 15.80 5.42
C MET A 43 12.20 14.38 5.93
N GLY A 44 13.00 13.94 6.91
CA GLY A 44 12.85 12.60 7.50
C GLY A 44 11.50 12.38 8.18
N LEU A 45 10.96 13.37 8.90
CA LEU A 45 9.61 13.33 9.46
C LEU A 45 8.53 13.29 8.38
N TRP A 46 8.67 14.11 7.34
CA TRP A 46 7.72 14.14 6.24
C TRP A 46 7.66 12.80 5.50
N MET A 47 8.81 12.22 5.18
CA MET A 47 8.90 10.90 4.55
C MET A 47 8.27 9.83 5.43
N THR A 48 8.60 9.78 6.72
CA THR A 48 8.01 8.84 7.66
C THR A 48 6.48 8.96 7.70
N ALA A 49 5.94 10.18 7.76
CA ALA A 49 4.50 10.42 7.74
C ALA A 49 3.84 9.93 6.45
N VAL A 50 4.43 10.21 5.29
CA VAL A 50 3.94 9.71 3.98
C VAL A 50 4.00 8.19 3.91
N GLY A 51 5.08 7.58 4.39
CA GLY A 51 5.22 6.12 4.48
C GLY A 51 4.09 5.48 5.28
N ILE A 52 3.82 5.99 6.48
CA ILE A 52 2.72 5.53 7.35
C ILE A 52 1.36 5.67 6.65
N VAL A 53 1.10 6.79 5.98
CA VAL A 53 -0.16 7.00 5.25
C VAL A 53 -0.31 5.99 4.11
N ALA A 54 0.76 5.74 3.33
CA ALA A 54 0.75 4.76 2.25
C ALA A 54 0.53 3.33 2.77
N LEU A 55 1.19 2.96 3.87
CA LEU A 55 0.98 1.68 4.56
C LEU A 55 -0.47 1.51 5.02
N TYR A 56 -1.03 2.53 5.66
CA TYR A 56 -2.41 2.52 6.12
C TYR A 56 -3.40 2.39 4.95
N ALA A 57 -3.16 3.13 3.86
CA ALA A 57 -3.97 3.05 2.66
C ALA A 57 -3.90 1.65 2.02
N GLY A 58 -2.71 1.09 1.88
CA GLY A 58 -2.51 -0.27 1.36
C GLY A 58 -3.20 -1.33 2.22
N PHE A 59 -3.05 -1.24 3.56
CA PHE A 59 -3.72 -2.14 4.49
C PHE A 59 -5.25 -2.03 4.43
N LYS A 60 -5.78 -0.80 4.41
CA LYS A 60 -7.22 -0.56 4.31
C LYS A 60 -7.76 -1.13 3.00
N LEU A 61 -7.08 -0.89 1.89
CA LEU A 61 -7.48 -1.41 0.58
C LEU A 61 -7.44 -2.94 0.54
N ALA A 62 -6.40 -3.56 1.09
CA ALA A 62 -6.30 -5.01 1.21
C ALA A 62 -7.47 -5.57 2.02
N ARG A 63 -7.77 -4.98 3.18
CA ARG A 63 -8.85 -5.44 4.07
C ARG A 63 -10.24 -5.28 3.45
N GLU A 64 -10.50 -4.18 2.76
CA GLU A 64 -11.85 -3.83 2.28
C GLU A 64 -12.16 -4.37 0.89
N LYS A 65 -11.14 -4.61 0.05
CA LYS A 65 -11.33 -5.03 -1.35
C LYS A 65 -10.71 -6.37 -1.67
N VAL A 66 -9.51 -6.67 -1.16
CA VAL A 66 -8.77 -7.88 -1.54
C VAL A 66 -9.21 -9.09 -0.71
N VAL A 67 -9.26 -8.96 0.62
CA VAL A 67 -9.64 -10.06 1.52
C VAL A 67 -11.08 -10.54 1.28
N PRO A 68 -12.08 -9.67 1.09
CA PRO A 68 -13.45 -10.11 0.78
C PRO A 68 -13.52 -10.85 -0.56
N GLY A 69 -12.81 -10.36 -1.59
CA GLY A 69 -12.75 -11.02 -2.90
C GLY A 69 -12.15 -12.42 -2.83
N LEU A 70 -11.03 -12.57 -2.13
CA LEU A 70 -10.40 -13.87 -1.88
C LEU A 70 -11.28 -14.85 -1.09
N ARG A 71 -12.26 -14.36 -0.33
CA ARG A 71 -13.21 -15.20 0.41
C ARG A 71 -14.44 -15.58 -0.39
N ALA A 72 -14.73 -14.82 -1.46
CA ALA A 72 -15.86 -15.03 -2.35
C ALA A 72 -15.51 -15.91 -3.57
N ALA A 73 -14.21 -15.96 -3.93
CA ALA A 73 -13.63 -16.85 -4.93
C ALA A 73 -13.48 -18.30 -4.42
#